data_AF-A0A8C5PW68-F1
#
_entry.id   AF-A0A8C5PW68-F1
#
_cell.length_a   1.000
_cell.length_b   1.000
_cell.length_c   1.000
_cell.angle_alpha   90.00
_cell.angle_beta   90.00
_cell.angle_gamma   90.00
#
_symmetry.space_group_name_H-M   'P 1'
#
loop_
_entity.id
_entity.type
_entity.pdbx_description
1 polymer ?
#
loop_
_entity_poly.entity_id
_entity_poly.type
_entity_poly.pdbx_seq_one_letter_code
_entity_poly.pdbx_strand_id
1 'polypeptide(L)'
;MTFNSKCSRENWFRRKSVSLCDLLSIMDFTPPSRTLPAWKRFLSQYTHHHLVVFLLTFFSYALLHASRKSFSNVKVSISSQWTPSAFNSSEGVVFPNETWNDNHLFPDIHSATIFLGLLDTIFLFSYAVGLFISGIIGDRLNMRLVLTFGMCSSAVTMFVFGTVTEWLHFYNKIFYCLVWIFNGLLQSTGWPCVVAVMGNWFGKNGRGFIFGLWSACASVGNILGAFLASSVLKYGYEYAFLVTASVQFAGGLIIFFGLVTSPKELETVEEERSCAEEEANQPLISDEYDNEDERNYSIQTADRNDLPKAIGFLQACCLPGVLLYSLAYACLKLVNYSFFFWLPFYLSINFGWKESEADQLSIWYDIGGIIGGTIQGFISDMMQTRSPVLALSLALAVGSLVGYSRSPNDKVVNALLMAITGFFIGGPSNMISSAISADLGRQEMVKGSSEALATVTGIVDGTGSIGAAVGQPFWIHLL
;
A
#
# COMPACT_ATOMS: atom_id res chain seq x y z
N MET A 1 -10.77 78.24 18.59
CA MET A 1 -10.95 78.73 19.97
C MET A 1 -11.56 77.59 20.77
N THR A 2 -10.72 76.77 21.42
CA THR A 2 -10.44 76.80 22.88
C THR A 2 -11.62 76.37 23.77
N PHE A 3 -11.60 75.07 24.10
CA PHE A 3 -11.61 74.47 25.44
C PHE A 3 -12.35 75.16 26.62
N ASN A 4 -13.14 74.32 27.29
CA ASN A 4 -13.22 74.07 28.75
C ASN A 4 -14.23 74.84 29.62
N SER A 5 -15.12 74.06 30.27
CA SER A 5 -15.40 74.05 31.73
C SER A 5 -16.47 72.95 31.97
N LYS A 6 -16.61 72.24 33.10
CA LYS A 6 -15.87 72.08 34.35
C LYS A 6 -16.45 70.82 35.01
N CYS A 7 -15.59 70.05 35.65
CA CYS A 7 -15.86 68.88 36.48
C CYS A 7 -16.53 69.27 37.82
N SER A 8 -17.44 68.44 38.37
CA SER A 8 -17.59 68.28 39.83
C SER A 8 -18.48 67.08 40.25
N ARG A 9 -17.82 66.13 40.95
CA ARG A 9 -18.23 65.42 42.18
C ARG A 9 -19.44 64.48 42.15
N GLU A 10 -19.18 63.18 42.22
CA GLU A 10 -19.12 62.35 43.45
C GLU A 10 -20.48 61.73 43.78
N ASN A 11 -20.60 60.41 43.60
CA ASN A 11 -21.15 59.56 44.65
C ASN A 11 -20.75 58.10 44.43
N TRP A 12 -19.73 57.73 45.20
CA TRP A 12 -19.32 56.38 45.53
C TRP A 12 -20.41 55.69 46.36
N PHE A 13 -20.87 54.51 45.92
CA PHE A 13 -21.06 53.27 46.70
C PHE A 13 -22.11 52.38 46.03
N ARG A 14 -21.67 51.42 45.21
CA ARG A 14 -22.19 50.04 45.28
C ARG A 14 -21.19 49.05 44.68
N ARG A 15 -21.09 47.93 45.39
CA ARG A 15 -20.09 46.87 45.31
C ARG A 15 -20.08 46.15 43.96
N LYS A 16 -18.85 45.86 43.52
CA LYS A 16 -18.36 44.78 42.67
C LYS A 16 -19.30 43.57 42.47
N SER A 17 -19.52 43.24 41.20
CA SER A 17 -19.40 41.86 40.69
C SER A 17 -18.76 41.94 39.31
N VAL A 18 -17.43 41.95 39.27
CA VAL A 18 -16.68 41.74 38.02
C VAL A 18 -16.78 40.24 37.73
N SER A 19 -17.38 39.90 36.60
CA SER A 19 -17.48 38.52 36.13
C SER A 19 -16.08 37.99 35.76
N LEU A 20 -15.87 36.69 35.92
CA LEU A 20 -14.64 35.98 35.50
C LEU A 20 -14.29 36.20 34.01
N CYS A 21 -15.24 36.68 33.20
CA CYS A 21 -15.04 37.03 31.79
C CYS A 21 -14.19 38.29 31.58
N ASP A 22 -14.23 39.27 32.48
CA ASP A 22 -13.53 40.56 32.30
C ASP A 22 -12.03 40.47 32.62
N LEU A 23 -11.60 39.45 33.37
CA LEU A 23 -10.18 39.17 33.65
C LEU A 23 -9.51 38.33 32.55
N LEU A 24 -10.28 37.60 31.74
CA LEU A 24 -9.75 36.83 30.60
C LEU A 24 -9.51 37.69 29.36
N SER A 25 -10.17 38.85 29.25
CA SER A 25 -10.00 39.75 28.10
C SER A 25 -8.75 40.64 28.15
N ILE A 26 -7.92 40.55 29.21
CA ILE A 26 -6.70 41.36 29.40
C ILE A 26 -5.41 40.54 29.24
N MET A 27 -5.50 39.23 28.98
CA MET A 27 -4.33 38.37 28.69
C MET A 27 -4.08 38.08 27.19
N ASP A 28 -4.85 38.68 26.28
CA ASP A 28 -4.59 38.60 24.83
C ASP A 28 -3.69 39.73 24.32
N PHE A 29 -2.52 39.88 24.95
CA PHE A 29 -1.37 40.55 24.35
C PHE A 29 -0.32 39.50 23.99
N THR A 30 -0.67 38.61 23.06
CA THR A 30 0.35 37.87 22.32
C THR A 30 1.02 38.84 21.34
N PRO A 31 2.36 39.01 21.38
CA PRO A 31 3.08 39.76 20.36
C PRO A 31 2.88 39.07 18.99
N PRO A 32 3.06 39.77 17.86
CA PRO A 32 2.82 39.19 16.53
C PRO A 32 3.61 37.89 16.42
N SER A 33 2.89 36.78 16.44
CA SER A 33 3.47 35.45 16.49
C SER A 33 4.42 35.33 15.31
N ARG A 34 5.68 34.98 15.60
CA ARG A 34 6.60 34.40 14.62
C ARG A 34 5.80 33.48 13.71
N THR A 35 5.76 33.80 12.43
CA THR A 35 5.18 32.93 11.42
C THR A 35 5.74 31.53 11.66
N LEU A 36 4.86 30.59 12.02
CA LEU A 36 5.25 29.19 12.18
C LEU A 36 6.04 28.80 10.92
N PRO A 37 7.21 28.15 11.06
CA PRO A 37 8.00 27.75 9.90
C PRO A 37 7.11 26.93 8.95
N ALA A 38 7.30 27.09 7.63
CA ALA A 38 6.37 26.61 6.62
C ALA A 38 5.95 25.14 6.79
N TRP A 39 6.86 24.30 7.30
CA TRP A 39 6.57 22.89 7.62
C TRP A 39 5.57 22.69 8.77
N LYS A 40 5.54 23.56 9.79
CA LYS A 40 4.55 23.51 10.87
C LYS A 40 3.17 23.98 10.41
N ARG A 41 3.09 24.97 9.50
CA ARG A 41 1.83 25.36 8.85
C ARG A 41 1.29 24.24 7.95
N PHE A 42 2.18 23.54 7.24
CA PHE A 42 1.84 22.38 6.44
C PHE A 42 1.27 21.24 7.29
N LEU A 43 1.90 20.90 8.42
CA LEU A 43 1.42 19.85 9.33
C LEU A 43 0.13 20.22 10.07
N SER A 44 -0.07 21.50 10.38
CA SER A 44 -1.26 22.02 11.05
C SER A 44 -2.57 21.86 10.25
N GLN A 45 -2.50 21.51 8.96
CA GLN A 45 -3.68 21.28 8.11
C GLN A 45 -4.26 19.86 8.25
N TYR A 46 -3.52 18.92 8.86
CA TYR A 46 -3.95 17.53 8.95
C TYR A 46 -4.65 17.25 10.28
N THR A 47 -5.87 16.72 10.18
CA THR A 47 -6.69 16.30 11.33
C THR A 47 -6.33 14.88 11.79
N HIS A 48 -6.85 14.46 12.95
CA HIS A 48 -6.70 13.10 13.44
C HIS A 48 -7.14 12.04 12.41
N HIS A 49 -8.20 12.31 11.64
CA HIS A 49 -8.67 11.40 10.59
C HIS A 49 -7.65 11.18 9.48
N HIS A 50 -6.89 12.22 9.08
CA HIS A 50 -5.82 12.06 8.08
C HIS A 50 -4.73 11.10 8.57
N LEU A 51 -4.35 11.20 9.85
CA LEU A 51 -3.36 10.30 10.45
C LEU A 51 -3.89 8.86 10.52
N VAL A 52 -5.13 8.66 10.94
CA VAL A 52 -5.75 7.33 11.02
C VAL A 52 -5.81 6.67 9.64
N VAL A 53 -6.29 7.39 8.62
CA VAL A 53 -6.38 6.88 7.25
C VAL A 53 -4.99 6.60 6.67
N PHE A 54 -4.02 7.48 6.93
CA PHE A 54 -2.62 7.26 6.54
C PHE A 54 -2.10 5.94 7.12
N LEU A 55 -2.24 5.74 8.44
CA LEU A 55 -1.74 4.54 9.11
C LEU A 55 -2.47 3.28 8.68
N LEU A 56 -3.80 3.33 8.57
CA LEU A 56 -4.61 2.19 8.14
C LEU A 56 -4.25 1.75 6.71
N THR A 57 -4.21 2.68 5.77
CA THR A 57 -3.83 2.38 4.39
C THR A 57 -2.37 1.92 4.29
N PHE A 58 -1.46 2.56 5.05
CA PHE A 58 -0.05 2.17 5.13
C PHE A 58 0.12 0.73 5.61
N PHE A 59 -0.44 0.39 6.78
CA PHE A 59 -0.29 -0.95 7.34
C PHE A 59 -1.08 -2.01 6.55
N SER A 60 -2.23 -1.67 5.97
CA SER A 60 -2.97 -2.60 5.11
C SER A 60 -2.13 -3.10 3.94
N TYR A 61 -1.43 -2.18 3.26
CA TYR A 61 -0.60 -2.55 2.12
C TYR A 61 0.74 -3.17 2.56
N ALA A 62 1.29 -2.73 3.70
CA ALA A 62 2.44 -3.40 4.30
C ALA A 62 2.15 -4.87 4.62
N LEU A 63 0.97 -5.21 5.13
CA LEU A 63 0.58 -6.60 5.39
C LEU A 63 0.43 -7.43 4.10
N LEU A 64 -0.09 -6.83 3.03
CA LEU A 64 -0.14 -7.49 1.72
C LEU A 64 1.25 -7.74 1.13
N HIS A 65 2.23 -6.86 1.40
CA HIS A 65 3.62 -7.10 0.99
C HIS A 65 4.32 -8.12 1.89
N ALA A 66 4.05 -8.09 3.19
CA ALA A 66 4.59 -9.06 4.13
C ALA A 66 4.24 -10.50 3.75
N SER A 67 2.97 -10.75 3.38
CA SER A 67 2.54 -12.09 2.93
C SER A 67 3.22 -12.51 1.63
N ARG A 68 3.32 -11.62 0.62
CA ARG A 68 4.06 -11.90 -0.63
C ARG A 68 5.51 -12.25 -0.35
N LYS A 69 6.15 -11.49 0.54
CA LYS A 69 7.56 -11.66 0.87
C LYS A 69 7.82 -13.01 1.55
N SER A 70 6.86 -13.51 2.36
CA SER A 70 6.99 -14.82 3.01
C SER A 70 7.27 -15.95 2.03
N PHE A 71 6.61 -15.98 0.86
CA PHE A 71 6.89 -16.98 -0.17
C PHE A 71 8.35 -16.93 -0.62
N SER A 72 8.89 -15.73 -0.88
CA SER A 72 10.29 -15.53 -1.28
C SER A 72 11.30 -15.97 -0.23
N ASN A 73 11.01 -15.71 1.05
CA ASN A 73 11.94 -16.04 2.15
C ASN A 73 12.04 -17.53 2.43
N VAL A 74 10.99 -18.31 2.12
CA VAL A 74 10.95 -19.74 2.44
C VAL A 74 11.20 -20.64 1.23
N LYS A 75 11.63 -20.08 0.08
CA LYS A 75 11.88 -20.85 -1.15
C LYS A 75 12.91 -21.97 -0.96
N VAL A 76 13.96 -21.72 -0.18
CA VAL A 76 14.99 -22.74 0.09
C VAL A 76 14.40 -23.88 0.92
N SER A 77 13.68 -23.53 1.98
CA SER A 77 12.98 -24.51 2.83
C SER A 77 11.91 -25.32 2.07
N ILE A 78 11.09 -24.67 1.22
CA ILE A 78 10.11 -25.35 0.36
C ILE A 78 10.82 -26.30 -0.62
N SER A 79 11.89 -25.83 -1.27
CA SER A 79 12.63 -26.66 -2.22
C SER A 79 13.20 -27.91 -1.54
N SER A 80 13.73 -27.74 -0.33
CA SER A 80 14.22 -28.88 0.48
C SER A 80 13.10 -29.86 0.83
N GLN A 81 11.90 -29.38 1.17
CA GLN A 81 10.77 -30.26 1.53
C GLN A 81 10.17 -30.97 0.30
N TRP A 82 10.09 -30.28 -0.83
CA TRP A 82 9.49 -30.81 -2.05
C TRP A 82 10.38 -31.82 -2.80
N THR A 83 11.61 -32.03 -2.34
CA THR A 83 12.60 -32.92 -2.96
C THR A 83 13.11 -33.96 -1.97
N PRO A 84 13.54 -35.14 -2.45
CA PRO A 84 14.17 -36.14 -1.60
C PRO A 84 15.41 -35.59 -0.89
N SER A 85 15.54 -35.85 0.40
CA SER A 85 16.81 -35.64 1.11
C SER A 85 17.89 -36.48 0.42
N ALA A 86 19.00 -35.87 0.01
CA ALA A 86 20.10 -36.57 -0.65
C ALA A 86 20.44 -37.84 0.13
N PHE A 87 20.25 -39.01 -0.50
CA PHE A 87 20.64 -40.29 0.10
C PHE A 87 22.09 -40.17 0.56
N ASN A 88 22.30 -40.25 1.87
CA ASN A 88 23.64 -40.50 2.38
C ASN A 88 24.01 -41.87 1.80
N SER A 89 24.99 -41.93 0.90
CA SER A 89 25.40 -43.12 0.13
C SER A 89 25.89 -44.31 1.01
N SER A 90 25.69 -44.20 2.31
CA SER A 90 26.11 -45.11 3.38
C SER A 90 24.92 -45.87 4.00
N GLU A 91 23.68 -45.42 3.80
CA GLU A 91 22.48 -46.13 4.28
C GLU A 91 21.84 -46.86 3.11
N GLY A 92 21.77 -48.19 3.24
CA GLY A 92 21.24 -49.07 2.20
C GLY A 92 19.84 -48.65 1.76
N VAL A 93 19.57 -48.79 0.46
CA VAL A 93 18.27 -48.55 -0.16
C VAL A 93 17.19 -49.31 0.63
N VAL A 94 16.37 -48.59 1.40
CA VAL A 94 15.25 -49.17 2.13
C VAL A 94 14.10 -49.32 1.14
N PHE A 95 13.74 -50.57 0.85
CA PHE A 95 12.59 -50.89 0.01
C PHE A 95 11.30 -50.94 0.85
N PRO A 96 10.17 -50.42 0.34
CA PRO A 96 9.94 -49.98 -1.03
C PRO A 96 10.22 -48.48 -1.23
N ASN A 97 11.07 -48.18 -2.22
CA ASN A 97 11.45 -46.81 -2.61
C ASN A 97 10.26 -45.99 -3.14
N GLU A 98 9.20 -46.64 -3.63
CA GLU A 98 7.98 -46.01 -4.15
C GLU A 98 7.22 -45.29 -3.02
N THR A 99 6.96 -45.95 -1.90
CA THR A 99 6.22 -45.38 -0.74
C THR A 99 6.90 -44.18 -0.08
N TRP A 100 8.23 -44.04 -0.20
CA TRP A 100 8.98 -42.92 0.37
C TRP A 100 9.11 -41.74 -0.61
N ASN A 101 9.11 -42.00 -1.91
CA ASN A 101 9.11 -40.96 -2.96
C ASN A 101 7.72 -40.38 -3.25
N ASP A 102 6.64 -41.05 -2.85
CA ASP A 102 5.25 -40.64 -3.14
C ASP A 102 4.87 -39.27 -2.52
N ASN A 103 5.62 -38.79 -1.52
CA ASN A 103 5.35 -37.53 -0.82
C ASN A 103 6.20 -36.35 -1.34
N HIS A 104 6.93 -36.49 -2.45
CA HIS A 104 7.81 -35.44 -2.97
C HIS A 104 7.35 -34.97 -4.36
N LEU A 105 7.29 -33.65 -4.54
CA LEU A 105 6.72 -33.03 -5.74
C LEU A 105 7.70 -33.01 -6.93
N PHE A 106 9.01 -33.04 -6.63
CA PHE A 106 10.08 -32.95 -7.62
C PHE A 106 11.22 -33.92 -7.32
N PRO A 107 11.90 -34.44 -8.35
CA PRO A 107 13.03 -35.35 -8.19
C PRO A 107 14.31 -34.65 -7.71
N ASP A 108 14.44 -33.34 -7.94
CA ASP A 108 15.65 -32.58 -7.66
C ASP A 108 15.34 -31.09 -7.36
N ILE A 109 16.29 -30.42 -6.69
CA ILE A 109 16.19 -29.01 -6.26
C ILE A 109 16.07 -28.06 -7.45
N HIS A 110 16.70 -28.36 -8.59
CA HIS A 110 16.65 -27.51 -9.77
C HIS A 110 15.23 -27.50 -10.38
N SER A 111 14.60 -28.66 -10.51
CA SER A 111 13.19 -28.79 -10.93
C SER A 111 12.23 -28.06 -9.99
N ALA A 112 12.45 -28.14 -8.67
CA ALA A 112 11.65 -27.41 -7.68
C ALA A 112 11.84 -25.88 -7.80
N THR A 113 13.08 -25.42 -7.98
CA THR A 113 13.42 -24.00 -8.16
C THR A 113 12.76 -23.41 -9.40
N ILE A 114 12.78 -24.14 -10.53
CA ILE A 114 12.09 -23.74 -11.76
C ILE A 114 10.59 -23.56 -11.49
N PHE A 115 9.98 -24.49 -10.77
CA PHE A 115 8.55 -24.42 -10.47
C PHE A 115 8.21 -23.27 -9.51
N LEU A 116 9.04 -22.99 -8.50
CA LEU A 116 8.85 -21.84 -7.62
C LEU A 116 8.92 -20.51 -8.38
N GLY A 117 9.85 -20.38 -9.34
CA GLY A 117 9.90 -19.22 -10.22
C GLY A 117 8.71 -19.15 -11.19
N LEU A 118 8.19 -20.29 -11.64
CA LEU A 118 6.94 -20.33 -12.41
C LEU A 118 5.76 -19.82 -11.57
N LEU A 119 5.68 -20.18 -10.29
CA LEU A 119 4.68 -19.64 -9.38
C LEU A 119 4.80 -18.11 -9.26
N ASP A 120 6.00 -17.55 -9.06
CA ASP A 120 6.17 -16.08 -9.07
C ASP A 120 5.64 -15.43 -10.36
N THR A 121 5.91 -16.06 -11.51
CA THR A 121 5.43 -15.60 -12.82
C THR A 121 3.91 -15.62 -12.88
N ILE A 122 3.29 -16.73 -12.47
CA ILE A 122 1.83 -16.93 -12.45
C ILE A 122 1.18 -15.89 -11.54
N PHE A 123 1.73 -15.68 -10.35
CA PHE A 123 1.24 -14.68 -9.41
C PHE A 123 1.31 -13.28 -9.99
N LEU A 124 2.45 -12.87 -10.55
CA LEU A 124 2.61 -11.52 -11.10
C LEU A 124 1.71 -11.26 -12.30
N PHE A 125 1.53 -12.26 -13.17
CA PHE A 125 0.65 -12.13 -14.33
C PHE A 125 -0.82 -12.04 -13.91
N SER A 126 -1.27 -12.91 -13.01
CA SER A 126 -2.64 -12.86 -12.46
C SER A 126 -2.89 -11.58 -11.66
N TYR A 127 -1.91 -11.12 -10.87
CA TYR A 127 -1.94 -9.84 -10.18
C TYR A 127 -2.05 -8.66 -11.17
N ALA A 128 -1.31 -8.69 -12.29
CA ALA A 128 -1.39 -7.66 -13.33
C ALA A 128 -2.79 -7.57 -13.97
N VAL A 129 -3.36 -8.71 -14.35
CA VAL A 129 -4.75 -8.78 -14.87
C VAL A 129 -5.73 -8.28 -13.83
N GLY A 130 -5.54 -8.72 -12.58
CA GLY A 130 -6.35 -8.30 -11.44
C GLY A 130 -6.27 -6.80 -11.17
N LEU A 131 -5.15 -6.11 -11.42
CA LEU A 131 -5.00 -4.67 -11.20
C LEU A 131 -5.82 -3.84 -12.20
N PHE A 132 -5.89 -4.27 -13.46
CA PHE A 132 -6.73 -3.61 -14.46
C PHE A 132 -8.21 -3.71 -14.09
N ILE A 133 -8.63 -4.88 -13.60
CA ILE A 133 -10.00 -5.13 -13.18
C ILE A 133 -10.31 -4.39 -11.86
N SER A 134 -9.43 -4.51 -10.88
CA SER A 134 -9.63 -3.95 -9.54
C SER A 134 -9.60 -2.43 -9.52
N GLY A 135 -8.85 -1.78 -10.42
CA GLY A 135 -8.92 -0.33 -10.61
C GLY A 135 -10.33 0.14 -10.99
N ILE A 136 -10.97 -0.55 -11.95
CA ILE A 136 -12.34 -0.24 -12.38
C ILE A 136 -13.34 -0.53 -11.26
N ILE A 137 -13.17 -1.64 -10.55
CA ILE A 137 -14.02 -2.02 -9.42
C ILE A 137 -13.89 -1.00 -8.28
N GLY A 138 -12.67 -0.54 -7.98
CA GLY A 138 -12.37 0.41 -6.91
C GLY A 138 -13.02 1.78 -7.11
N ASP A 139 -13.18 2.23 -8.36
CA ASP A 139 -13.88 3.48 -8.68
C ASP A 139 -15.42 3.33 -8.67
N ARG A 140 -15.95 2.10 -8.66
CA ARG A 140 -17.41 1.83 -8.76
C ARG A 140 -18.05 1.28 -7.50
N LEU A 141 -17.28 0.57 -6.69
CA LEU A 141 -17.72 -0.04 -5.43
C LEU A 141 -17.11 0.70 -4.25
N ASN A 142 -17.64 0.44 -3.06
CA ASN A 142 -17.07 0.98 -1.84
C ASN A 142 -15.64 0.42 -1.63
N MET A 143 -14.63 1.29 -1.68
CA MET A 143 -13.21 0.94 -1.59
C MET A 143 -12.86 0.20 -0.29
N ARG A 144 -13.55 0.48 0.83
CA ARG A 144 -13.37 -0.23 2.10
C ARG A 144 -13.73 -1.71 1.94
N LEU A 145 -14.88 -2.01 1.33
CA LEU A 145 -15.33 -3.40 1.13
C LEU A 145 -14.41 -4.15 0.16
N VAL A 146 -14.00 -3.50 -0.92
CA VAL A 146 -13.10 -4.10 -1.93
C VAL A 146 -11.74 -4.43 -1.33
N LEU A 147 -11.17 -3.51 -0.53
CA LEU A 147 -9.89 -3.71 0.16
C LEU A 147 -9.98 -4.81 1.22
N THR A 148 -11.01 -4.79 2.08
CA THR A 148 -11.23 -5.84 3.08
C THR A 148 -11.37 -7.21 2.42
N PHE A 149 -12.22 -7.32 1.38
CA PHE A 149 -12.42 -8.58 0.67
C PHE A 149 -11.10 -9.10 0.11
N GLY A 150 -10.31 -8.27 -0.56
CA GLY A 150 -9.01 -8.66 -1.09
C GLY A 150 -8.04 -9.12 -0.02
N MET A 151 -7.92 -8.38 1.09
CA MET A 151 -7.02 -8.75 2.19
C MET A 151 -7.42 -10.06 2.86
N CYS A 152 -8.69 -10.23 3.22
CA CYS A 152 -9.15 -11.43 3.91
C CYS A 152 -9.11 -12.66 3.01
N SER A 153 -9.56 -12.55 1.75
CA SER A 153 -9.58 -13.67 0.81
C SER A 153 -8.18 -14.10 0.38
N SER A 154 -7.27 -13.16 0.10
CA SER A 154 -5.87 -13.51 -0.22
C SER A 154 -5.12 -14.11 0.99
N ALA A 155 -5.46 -13.72 2.22
CA ALA A 155 -4.92 -14.35 3.42
C ALA A 155 -5.36 -15.81 3.52
N VAL A 156 -6.63 -16.11 3.22
CA VAL A 156 -7.14 -17.49 3.18
C VAL A 156 -6.43 -18.31 2.10
N THR A 157 -6.23 -17.77 0.90
CA THR A 157 -5.50 -18.50 -0.15
C THR A 157 -4.05 -18.77 0.22
N MET A 158 -3.38 -17.84 0.91
CA MET A 158 -2.01 -18.02 1.40
C MET A 158 -1.93 -19.10 2.49
N PHE A 159 -2.86 -19.08 3.45
CA PHE A 159 -2.97 -20.12 4.47
C PHE A 159 -3.22 -21.50 3.86
N VAL A 160 -4.11 -21.59 2.87
CA VAL A 160 -4.36 -22.84 2.14
C VAL A 160 -3.10 -23.29 1.40
N PHE A 161 -2.44 -22.39 0.67
CA PHE A 161 -1.25 -22.70 -0.11
C PHE A 161 -0.12 -23.27 0.75
N GLY A 162 0.26 -22.58 1.83
CA GLY A 162 1.46 -22.93 2.58
C GLY A 162 1.23 -23.82 3.77
N THR A 163 0.09 -23.67 4.47
CA THR A 163 -0.15 -24.37 5.73
C THR A 163 -1.00 -25.62 5.55
N VAL A 164 -2.13 -25.50 4.85
CA VAL A 164 -3.06 -26.63 4.69
C VAL A 164 -2.47 -27.72 3.80
N THR A 165 -1.79 -27.35 2.71
CA THR A 165 -1.18 -28.36 1.82
C THR A 165 -0.09 -29.16 2.54
N GLU A 166 0.73 -28.52 3.38
CA GLU A 166 1.77 -29.19 4.15
C GLU A 166 1.18 -30.09 5.24
N TRP A 167 0.22 -29.59 6.03
CA TRP A 167 -0.41 -30.39 7.10
C TRP A 167 -1.17 -31.62 6.59
N LEU A 168 -1.73 -31.53 5.38
CA LEU A 168 -2.43 -32.65 4.74
C LEU A 168 -1.51 -33.49 3.83
N HIS A 169 -0.24 -33.11 3.69
CA HIS A 169 0.71 -33.68 2.73
C HIS A 169 0.14 -33.81 1.31
N PHE A 170 -0.63 -32.80 0.88
CA PHE A 170 -1.27 -32.77 -0.44
C PHE A 170 -0.45 -31.94 -1.43
N TYR A 171 0.41 -32.60 -2.19
CA TYR A 171 1.30 -31.95 -3.16
C TYR A 171 0.81 -32.16 -4.60
N ASN A 172 0.13 -31.15 -5.16
CA ASN A 172 -0.35 -31.18 -6.54
C ASN A 172 0.03 -29.89 -7.28
N LYS A 173 0.80 -30.03 -8.37
CA LYS A 173 1.32 -28.89 -9.15
C LYS A 173 0.21 -27.99 -9.71
N ILE A 174 -0.86 -28.59 -10.23
CA ILE A 174 -1.98 -27.85 -10.81
C ILE A 174 -2.73 -27.09 -9.71
N PHE A 175 -2.95 -27.73 -8.56
CA PHE A 175 -3.58 -27.08 -7.42
C PHE A 175 -2.77 -25.87 -6.95
N TYR A 176 -1.46 -26.01 -6.77
CA TYR A 176 -0.58 -24.89 -6.41
C TYR A 176 -0.68 -23.74 -7.41
N CYS A 177 -0.63 -24.02 -8.71
CA CYS A 177 -0.80 -23.00 -9.75
C CYS A 177 -2.16 -22.28 -9.64
N LEU A 178 -3.26 -23.01 -9.48
CA LEU A 178 -4.61 -22.44 -9.38
C LEU A 178 -4.76 -21.55 -8.15
N VAL A 179 -4.33 -22.02 -6.98
CA VAL A 179 -4.36 -21.23 -5.74
C VAL A 179 -3.57 -19.94 -5.89
N TRP A 180 -2.42 -19.99 -6.57
CA TRP A 180 -1.57 -18.83 -6.78
C TRP A 180 -2.15 -17.81 -7.80
N ILE A 181 -2.88 -18.28 -8.82
CA ILE A 181 -3.67 -17.42 -9.71
C ILE A 181 -4.73 -16.66 -8.90
N PHE A 182 -5.48 -17.37 -8.06
CA PHE A 182 -6.50 -16.73 -7.22
C PHE A 182 -5.86 -15.74 -6.24
N ASN A 183 -4.75 -16.12 -5.61
CA ASN A 183 -4.03 -15.23 -4.70
C ASN A 183 -3.61 -13.93 -5.40
N GLY A 184 -3.03 -14.01 -6.61
CA GLY A 184 -2.67 -12.85 -7.41
C GLY A 184 -3.86 -11.95 -7.74
N LEU A 185 -4.97 -12.51 -8.21
CA LEU A 185 -6.20 -11.77 -8.55
C LEU A 185 -6.85 -11.11 -7.33
N LEU A 186 -6.83 -11.75 -6.17
CA LEU A 186 -7.44 -11.22 -4.95
C LEU A 186 -6.56 -10.14 -4.31
N GLN A 187 -5.24 -10.32 -4.35
CA GLN A 187 -4.30 -9.39 -3.77
C GLN A 187 -4.14 -8.10 -4.60
N SER A 188 -4.48 -8.13 -5.89
CA SER A 188 -4.44 -6.97 -6.79
C SER A 188 -5.45 -5.87 -6.45
N THR A 189 -6.43 -6.14 -5.60
CA THR A 189 -7.40 -5.11 -5.19
C THR A 189 -6.80 -4.08 -4.26
N GLY A 190 -5.72 -4.41 -3.57
CA GLY A 190 -5.11 -3.57 -2.54
C GLY A 190 -4.63 -2.23 -3.08
N TRP A 191 -3.67 -2.24 -4.01
CA TRP A 191 -2.95 -1.03 -4.42
C TRP A 191 -3.85 0.07 -5.00
N PRO A 192 -4.72 -0.20 -5.98
CA PRO A 192 -5.57 0.84 -6.56
C PRO A 192 -6.50 1.47 -5.52
N CYS A 193 -7.05 0.66 -4.60
CA CYS A 193 -7.93 1.14 -3.54
C CYS A 193 -7.19 2.04 -2.54
N VAL A 194 -6.02 1.62 -2.05
CA VAL A 194 -5.29 2.41 -1.05
C VAL A 194 -4.72 3.71 -1.61
N VAL A 195 -4.27 3.71 -2.87
CA VAL A 195 -3.83 4.94 -3.57
C VAL A 195 -5.02 5.86 -3.81
N ALA A 196 -6.19 5.31 -4.16
CA ALA A 196 -7.40 6.11 -4.33
C ALA A 196 -7.85 6.79 -3.03
N VAL A 197 -7.91 6.04 -1.93
CA VAL A 197 -8.22 6.59 -0.60
C VAL A 197 -7.19 7.66 -0.20
N MET A 198 -5.89 7.39 -0.39
CA MET A 198 -4.84 8.39 -0.12
C MET A 198 -5.00 9.63 -0.99
N GLY A 199 -5.39 9.49 -2.25
CA GLY A 199 -5.75 10.64 -3.07
C GLY A 199 -6.90 11.40 -2.45
N ASN A 200 -8.01 10.75 -2.14
CA ASN A 200 -9.22 11.39 -1.62
C ASN A 200 -8.95 12.25 -0.38
N TRP A 201 -8.07 11.80 0.51
CA TRP A 201 -7.71 12.51 1.74
C TRP A 201 -6.58 13.54 1.56
N PHE A 202 -5.60 13.28 0.70
CA PHE A 202 -4.41 14.14 0.56
C PHE A 202 -4.47 14.95 -0.75
N GLY A 203 -4.46 16.28 -0.60
CA GLY A 203 -4.57 17.25 -1.70
C GLY A 203 -3.37 17.25 -2.67
N LYS A 204 -3.24 18.33 -3.47
CA LYS A 204 -2.13 18.47 -4.44
C LYS A 204 -0.83 18.98 -3.80
N ASN A 205 -0.92 19.72 -2.70
CA ASN A 205 0.25 20.33 -2.05
C ASN A 205 1.03 19.29 -1.23
N GLY A 206 2.35 19.20 -1.47
CA GLY A 206 3.23 18.29 -0.72
C GLY A 206 2.96 16.80 -0.99
N ARG A 207 2.28 16.49 -2.10
CA ARG A 207 1.86 15.14 -2.45
C ARG A 207 3.05 14.21 -2.64
N GLY A 208 4.14 14.67 -3.25
CA GLY A 208 5.32 13.86 -3.51
C GLY A 208 5.97 13.37 -2.22
N PHE A 209 6.12 14.23 -1.21
CA PHE A 209 6.64 13.86 0.09
C PHE A 209 5.71 12.90 0.83
N ILE A 210 4.41 13.19 0.88
CA ILE A 210 3.43 12.35 1.61
C ILE A 210 3.31 10.97 0.96
N PHE A 211 3.15 10.90 -0.35
CA PHE A 211 3.08 9.64 -1.07
C PHE A 211 4.44 8.93 -1.07
N GLY A 212 5.56 9.65 -1.08
CA GLY A 212 6.90 9.09 -0.92
C GLY A 212 7.09 8.42 0.45
N LEU A 213 6.65 9.07 1.52
CA LEU A 213 6.68 8.48 2.87
C LEU A 213 5.67 7.34 3.02
N TRP A 214 4.47 7.50 2.48
CA TRP A 214 3.41 6.49 2.57
C TRP A 214 3.72 5.22 1.76
N SER A 215 4.28 5.37 0.56
CA SER A 215 4.67 4.24 -0.31
C SER A 215 5.81 3.40 0.27
N ALA A 216 6.50 3.88 1.31
CA ALA A 216 7.40 3.08 2.13
C ALA A 216 6.70 1.85 2.74
N CYS A 217 5.36 1.83 2.80
CA CYS A 217 4.57 0.68 3.27
C CYS A 217 4.95 -0.63 2.58
N ALA A 218 5.26 -0.63 1.27
CA ALA A 218 5.68 -1.83 0.56
C ALA A 218 6.99 -2.38 1.15
N SER A 219 8.01 -1.54 1.26
CA SER A 219 9.30 -1.89 1.85
C SER A 219 9.20 -2.26 3.33
N VAL A 220 8.39 -1.55 4.12
CA VAL A 220 8.12 -1.93 5.52
C VAL A 220 7.43 -3.29 5.60
N GLY A 221 6.50 -3.57 4.69
CA GLY A 221 5.88 -4.89 4.54
C GLY A 221 6.90 -5.98 4.25
N ASN A 222 7.83 -5.74 3.34
CA ASN A 222 8.91 -6.68 3.01
C ASN A 222 9.77 -7.01 4.23
N ILE A 223 10.14 -5.99 5.01
CA ILE A 223 10.92 -6.14 6.24
C ILE A 223 10.13 -6.96 7.27
N LEU A 224 8.84 -6.63 7.45
CA LEU A 224 7.95 -7.35 8.35
C LEU A 224 7.79 -8.82 7.92
N GLY A 225 7.60 -9.09 6.63
CA GLY A 225 7.48 -10.44 6.09
C GLY A 225 8.73 -11.28 6.31
N ALA A 226 9.92 -10.71 6.05
CA ALA A 226 11.20 -11.38 6.30
C ALA A 226 11.42 -11.68 7.79
N PHE A 227 11.10 -10.73 8.66
CA PHE A 227 11.20 -10.93 10.10
C PHE A 227 10.24 -12.02 10.60
N LEU A 228 8.97 -11.97 10.18
CA LEU A 228 7.95 -12.96 10.56
C LEU A 228 8.35 -14.36 10.08
N ALA A 229 8.76 -14.50 8.81
CA ALA A 229 9.20 -15.77 8.26
C ALA A 229 10.41 -16.33 9.03
N SER A 230 11.47 -15.52 9.19
CA SER A 230 12.69 -15.96 9.90
C SER A 230 12.44 -16.35 11.36
N SER A 231 11.44 -15.74 12.02
CA SER A 231 11.12 -16.03 13.43
C SER A 231 10.55 -17.43 13.66
N VAL A 232 9.84 -17.97 12.66
CA VAL A 232 9.15 -19.27 12.76
C VAL A 232 9.74 -20.36 11.86
N LEU A 233 10.68 -20.00 10.98
CA LEU A 233 11.26 -20.93 10.00
C LEU A 233 11.88 -22.19 10.64
N LYS A 234 12.39 -22.09 11.88
CA LYS A 234 12.93 -23.22 12.65
C LYS A 234 11.91 -24.31 12.95
N TYR A 235 10.63 -23.98 12.95
CA TYR A 235 9.54 -24.91 13.22
C TYR A 235 8.95 -25.54 11.96
N GLY A 236 9.24 -24.97 10.78
CA GLY A 236 8.67 -25.35 9.49
C GLY A 236 8.31 -24.14 8.65
N TYR A 237 8.30 -24.30 7.33
CA TYR A 237 7.97 -23.21 6.40
C TYR A 237 6.47 -22.87 6.43
N GLU A 238 5.62 -23.85 6.74
CA GLU A 238 4.17 -23.75 6.82
C GLU A 238 3.73 -22.74 7.89
N TYR A 239 4.52 -22.58 8.96
CA TYR A 239 4.26 -21.61 10.02
C TYR A 239 4.53 -20.17 9.58
N ALA A 240 5.45 -19.97 8.62
CA ALA A 240 5.67 -18.64 8.04
C ALA A 240 4.43 -18.16 7.28
N PHE A 241 3.77 -19.06 6.54
CA PHE A 241 2.49 -18.78 5.88
C PHE A 241 1.36 -18.59 6.89
N LEU A 242 1.27 -19.42 7.94
CA LEU A 242 0.22 -19.32 8.96
C LEU A 242 0.27 -17.97 9.67
N VAL A 243 1.44 -17.55 10.15
CA VAL A 243 1.57 -16.29 10.91
C VAL A 243 1.27 -15.11 10.01
N THR A 244 1.83 -15.06 8.79
CA THR A 244 1.63 -13.92 7.88
C THR A 244 0.19 -13.84 7.36
N ALA A 245 -0.45 -14.97 7.04
CA ALA A 245 -1.87 -15.01 6.69
C ALA A 245 -2.76 -14.55 7.85
N SER A 246 -2.48 -14.98 9.08
CA SER A 246 -3.26 -14.59 10.27
C SER A 246 -3.21 -13.09 10.53
N VAL A 247 -2.02 -12.48 10.46
CA VAL A 247 -1.85 -11.04 10.66
C VAL A 247 -2.51 -10.26 9.51
N GLN A 248 -2.38 -10.72 8.26
CA GLN A 248 -3.06 -10.08 7.13
C GLN A 248 -4.59 -10.14 7.25
N PHE A 249 -5.14 -11.29 7.66
CA PHE A 249 -6.58 -11.46 7.85
C PHE A 249 -7.11 -10.53 8.94
N ALA A 250 -6.43 -10.46 10.08
CA ALA A 250 -6.76 -9.52 11.15
C ALA A 250 -6.69 -8.05 10.67
N GLY A 251 -5.68 -7.70 9.87
CA GLY A 251 -5.57 -6.39 9.24
C GLY A 251 -6.76 -6.06 8.33
N GLY A 252 -7.26 -7.03 7.56
CA GLY A 252 -8.46 -6.87 6.73
C GLY A 252 -9.72 -6.56 7.54
N LEU A 253 -9.89 -7.20 8.72
CA LEU A 253 -10.98 -6.91 9.64
C LEU A 253 -10.86 -5.50 10.27
N ILE A 254 -9.65 -5.07 10.63
CA ILE A 254 -9.43 -3.71 11.14
C ILE A 254 -9.82 -2.68 10.08
N ILE A 255 -9.50 -2.92 8.81
CA ILE A 255 -9.91 -2.05 7.69
C ILE A 255 -11.43 -2.03 7.52
N PHE A 256 -12.10 -3.16 7.69
CA PHE A 256 -13.55 -3.25 7.58
C PHE A 256 -14.29 -2.34 8.57
N PHE A 257 -13.79 -2.27 9.82
CA PHE A 257 -14.41 -1.46 10.87
C PHE A 257 -13.87 -0.02 10.93
N GLY A 258 -12.62 0.22 10.52
CA GLY A 258 -11.91 1.46 10.81
C GLY A 258 -11.65 2.40 9.63
N LEU A 259 -11.75 1.92 8.38
CA LEU A 259 -11.38 2.75 7.23
C LEU A 259 -12.51 3.71 6.82
N VAL A 260 -12.20 4.99 6.69
CA VAL A 260 -13.08 5.99 6.08
C VAL A 260 -12.53 6.33 4.69
N THR A 261 -13.33 6.12 3.66
CA THR A 261 -12.84 6.11 2.26
C THR A 261 -12.65 7.50 1.67
N SER A 262 -13.43 8.48 2.15
CA SER A 262 -13.32 9.87 1.73
C SER A 262 -13.81 10.80 2.84
N PRO A 263 -13.35 12.06 2.88
CA PRO A 263 -13.88 13.06 3.80
C PRO A 263 -15.39 13.30 3.63
N LYS A 264 -15.91 13.15 2.41
CA LYS A 264 -17.35 13.28 2.09
C LYS A 264 -18.22 12.24 2.82
N GLU A 265 -17.66 11.07 3.11
CA GLU A 265 -18.33 10.04 3.92
C GLU A 265 -18.56 10.51 5.36
N LEU A 266 -17.66 11.36 5.89
CA LEU A 266 -17.84 11.97 7.21
C LEU A 266 -18.94 13.04 7.18
N GLU A 267 -18.93 13.90 6.16
CA GLU A 267 -19.92 14.96 5.97
C GLU A 267 -21.33 14.36 5.85
N THR A 268 -21.50 13.31 5.04
CA THR A 268 -22.80 12.62 4.89
C THR A 268 -23.28 11.96 6.19
N VAL A 269 -22.39 11.34 6.96
CA VAL A 269 -22.77 10.74 8.26
C VAL A 269 -23.12 11.82 9.29
N GLU A 270 -22.42 12.96 9.29
CA GLU A 270 -22.74 14.10 10.14
C GLU A 270 -24.10 14.72 9.75
N GLU A 271 -24.39 14.88 8.46
CA GLU A 271 -25.67 15.35 7.94
C GLU A 271 -26.83 14.40 8.29
N GLU A 272 -26.67 13.09 8.05
CA GLU A 272 -27.67 12.08 8.41
C GLU A 272 -27.93 12.06 9.92
N ARG A 273 -26.89 12.20 10.73
CA ARG A 273 -27.00 12.24 12.19
C ARG A 273 -27.68 13.51 12.68
N SER A 274 -27.39 14.68 12.09
CA SER A 274 -28.10 15.91 12.42
C SER A 274 -29.58 15.84 12.07
N CYS A 275 -29.93 15.28 10.91
CA CYS A 275 -31.33 15.08 10.51
C CYS A 275 -32.07 14.10 11.45
N ALA A 276 -31.40 13.00 11.85
CA ALA A 276 -31.98 12.04 12.78
C ALA A 276 -32.17 12.62 14.19
N GLU A 277 -31.26 13.48 14.65
CA GLU A 277 -31.38 14.19 15.93
C GLU A 277 -32.50 15.26 15.88
N GLU A 278 -32.72 15.90 14.72
CA GLU A 278 -33.87 16.80 14.52
C GLU A 278 -35.22 16.06 14.51
N GLU A 279 -35.31 14.91 13.85
CA GLU A 279 -36.54 14.07 13.87
C GLU A 279 -36.82 13.48 15.25
N ALA A 280 -35.79 13.06 16.00
CA ALA A 280 -35.94 12.52 17.34
C ALA A 280 -36.36 13.58 18.38
N ASN A 281 -36.07 14.85 18.13
CA ASN A 281 -36.44 15.97 19.01
C ASN A 281 -37.78 16.64 18.62
N GLN A 282 -38.47 16.15 17.58
CA GLN A 282 -39.83 16.60 17.29
C GLN A 282 -40.82 16.01 18.32
N PRO A 283 -41.64 16.84 18.99
CA PRO A 283 -42.67 16.33 19.89
C PRO A 283 -43.73 15.56 19.08
N LEU A 284 -43.79 14.25 19.32
CA LEU A 284 -44.90 13.41 18.89
C LEU A 284 -46.16 13.86 19.66
N ILE A 285 -47.12 14.43 18.93
CA ILE A 285 -48.45 14.91 19.36
C ILE A 285 -48.50 16.42 19.70
N SER A 286 -48.95 17.20 18.72
CA SER A 286 -49.90 18.29 18.97
C SER A 286 -51.18 17.95 18.20
N ASP A 287 -52.20 17.52 18.95
CA ASP A 287 -53.57 17.44 18.46
C ASP A 287 -54.05 18.84 18.08
N GLU A 288 -54.26 19.10 16.78
CA GLU A 288 -55.32 20.01 16.34
C GLU A 288 -55.65 19.77 14.87
N TYR A 289 -56.95 19.59 14.63
CA TYR A 289 -57.61 19.29 13.37
C TYR A 289 -57.54 20.46 12.37
N ASP A 290 -57.55 20.09 11.09
CA ASP A 290 -57.99 20.84 9.90
C ASP A 290 -57.31 22.18 9.58
N ASN A 291 -56.49 22.17 8.53
CA ASN A 291 -56.78 23.00 7.35
C ASN A 291 -56.13 22.37 6.11
N GLU A 292 -56.95 22.19 5.09
CA GLU A 292 -56.58 21.88 3.72
C GLU A 292 -55.69 23.00 3.18
N ASP A 293 -54.40 22.69 2.98
CA ASP A 293 -53.57 23.41 2.01
C ASP A 293 -52.58 22.40 1.42
N GLU A 294 -52.64 22.29 0.10
CA GLU A 294 -51.79 21.45 -0.74
C GLU A 294 -50.30 21.68 -0.47
N ARG A 295 -49.73 20.96 0.50
CA ARG A 295 -48.29 20.72 0.50
C ARG A 295 -48.03 19.57 -0.46
N ASN A 296 -47.81 19.94 -1.72
CA ASN A 296 -47.04 19.16 -2.66
C ASN A 296 -45.74 18.70 -1.97
N TYR A 297 -45.78 17.54 -1.32
CA TYR A 297 -44.61 16.69 -1.21
C TYR A 297 -44.34 16.21 -2.62
N SER A 298 -43.77 17.11 -3.44
CA SER A 298 -42.82 16.67 -4.42
C SER A 298 -41.78 15.92 -3.60
N ILE A 299 -41.84 14.59 -3.65
CA ILE A 299 -40.64 13.80 -3.68
C ILE A 299 -39.87 14.43 -4.84
N GLN A 300 -39.08 15.45 -4.54
CA GLN A 300 -37.92 15.77 -5.34
C GLN A 300 -37.13 14.49 -5.23
N THR A 301 -37.38 13.57 -6.18
CA THR A 301 -36.33 12.78 -6.77
C THR A 301 -35.32 13.81 -7.24
N ALA A 302 -34.50 14.29 -6.30
CA ALA A 302 -33.26 14.99 -6.57
C ALA A 302 -32.60 14.11 -7.62
N ASP A 303 -32.38 14.74 -8.76
CA ASP A 303 -31.93 14.14 -9.99
C ASP A 303 -30.82 13.11 -9.73
N ARG A 304 -31.19 11.82 -9.62
CA ARG A 304 -30.24 10.71 -9.46
C ARG A 304 -29.44 10.44 -10.75
N ASN A 305 -29.46 11.37 -11.71
CA ASN A 305 -28.74 11.27 -12.97
C ASN A 305 -27.37 11.97 -12.97
N ASP A 306 -27.01 12.73 -11.94
CA ASP A 306 -25.66 13.29 -11.78
C ASP A 306 -24.72 12.35 -10.99
N LEU A 307 -24.87 11.03 -11.17
CA LEU A 307 -23.80 10.13 -10.75
C LEU A 307 -22.63 10.33 -11.72
N PRO A 308 -21.47 10.83 -11.25
CA PRO A 308 -20.39 11.20 -12.14
C PRO A 308 -19.97 9.97 -12.96
N LYS A 309 -20.00 10.09 -14.28
CA LYS A 309 -19.86 8.95 -15.20
C LYS A 309 -18.44 8.39 -15.07
N ALA A 310 -18.32 7.13 -14.63
CA ALA A 310 -17.04 6.46 -14.53
C ALA A 310 -16.34 6.39 -15.90
N ILE A 311 -15.10 6.88 -15.96
CA ILE A 311 -14.28 6.80 -17.16
C ILE A 311 -14.05 5.32 -17.52
N GLY A 312 -14.21 4.99 -18.80
CA GLY A 312 -13.90 3.65 -19.30
C GLY A 312 -12.39 3.37 -19.35
N PHE A 313 -11.99 2.11 -19.19
CA PHE A 313 -10.58 1.68 -19.21
C PHE A 313 -9.77 2.24 -20.40
N LEU A 314 -10.33 2.16 -21.61
CA LEU A 314 -9.70 2.68 -22.84
C LEU A 314 -9.47 4.19 -22.77
N GLN A 315 -10.43 4.94 -22.25
CA GLN A 315 -10.33 6.39 -22.11
C GLN A 315 -9.28 6.77 -21.04
N ALA A 316 -9.18 6.00 -19.96
CA ALA A 316 -8.12 6.18 -18.96
C ALA A 316 -6.72 5.86 -19.52
N CYS A 317 -6.59 4.83 -20.37
CA CYS A 317 -5.33 4.52 -21.06
C CYS A 317 -4.89 5.63 -22.03
N CYS A 318 -5.83 6.31 -22.69
CA CYS A 318 -5.53 7.39 -23.64
C CYS A 318 -5.17 8.73 -22.98
N LEU A 319 -5.15 8.82 -21.65
CA LEU A 319 -4.74 10.04 -20.95
C LEU A 319 -3.25 10.35 -21.20
N PRO A 320 -2.89 11.62 -21.43
CA PRO A 320 -1.53 12.00 -21.74
C PRO A 320 -0.60 11.70 -20.57
N GLY A 321 0.49 10.98 -20.87
CA GLY A 321 1.49 10.57 -19.90
C GLY A 321 1.23 9.21 -19.24
N VAL A 322 -0.01 8.70 -19.19
CA VAL A 322 -0.31 7.41 -18.55
C VAL A 322 0.48 6.28 -19.20
N LEU A 323 0.42 6.14 -20.53
CA LEU A 323 1.16 5.08 -21.24
C LEU A 323 2.68 5.20 -21.08
N LEU A 324 3.22 6.41 -21.15
CA LEU A 324 4.67 6.64 -21.08
C LEU A 324 5.22 6.30 -19.69
N TYR A 325 4.55 6.78 -18.63
CA TYR A 325 4.92 6.43 -17.25
C TYR A 325 4.67 4.95 -16.95
N SER A 326 3.60 4.35 -17.49
CA SER A 326 3.32 2.92 -17.34
C SER A 326 4.40 2.05 -17.96
N LEU A 327 4.89 2.40 -19.15
CA LEU A 327 5.97 1.68 -19.82
C LEU A 327 7.31 1.85 -19.08
N ALA A 328 7.63 3.07 -18.64
CA ALA A 328 8.80 3.31 -17.81
C ALA A 328 8.73 2.52 -16.49
N TYR A 329 7.54 2.46 -15.89
CA TYR A 329 7.30 1.68 -14.69
C TYR A 329 7.39 0.17 -14.92
N ALA A 330 6.99 -0.35 -16.09
CA ALA A 330 7.19 -1.76 -16.44
C ALA A 330 8.67 -2.16 -16.40
N CYS A 331 9.54 -1.37 -17.03
CA CYS A 331 10.98 -1.61 -16.99
C CYS A 331 11.56 -1.50 -15.57
N LEU A 332 11.14 -0.48 -14.81
CA LEU A 332 11.64 -0.25 -13.47
C LEU A 332 11.16 -1.31 -12.47
N LYS A 333 9.88 -1.67 -12.54
CA LYS A 333 9.26 -2.69 -11.69
C LYS A 333 9.84 -4.06 -11.99
N LEU A 334 10.18 -4.37 -13.25
CA LEU A 334 10.93 -5.58 -13.60
C LEU A 334 12.21 -5.69 -12.77
N VAL A 335 13.06 -4.67 -12.81
CA VAL A 335 14.33 -4.68 -12.04
C VAL A 335 14.05 -4.72 -10.54
N ASN A 336 13.16 -3.88 -10.04
CA ASN A 336 12.82 -3.81 -8.61
C ASN A 336 12.28 -5.15 -8.07
N TYR A 337 11.43 -5.83 -8.83
CA TYR A 337 10.82 -7.10 -8.42
C TYR A 337 11.79 -8.27 -8.53
N SER A 338 12.81 -8.15 -9.37
CA SER A 338 13.92 -9.11 -9.42
C SER A 338 14.65 -9.14 -8.07
N PHE A 339 15.00 -7.97 -7.53
CA PHE A 339 15.54 -7.87 -6.16
C PHE A 339 14.53 -8.35 -5.11
N PHE A 340 13.25 -8.02 -5.25
CA PHE A 340 12.23 -8.42 -4.29
C PHE A 340 12.09 -9.95 -4.13
N PHE A 341 12.03 -10.71 -5.24
CA PHE A 341 11.78 -12.16 -5.23
C PHE A 341 13.04 -13.02 -5.12
N TRP A 342 14.18 -12.54 -5.65
CA TRP A 342 15.38 -13.37 -5.83
C TRP A 342 16.56 -12.96 -4.97
N LEU A 343 16.56 -11.76 -4.37
CA LEU A 343 17.73 -11.29 -3.62
C LEU A 343 18.12 -12.22 -2.45
N PRO A 344 17.21 -12.66 -1.56
CA PRO A 344 17.62 -13.55 -0.46
C PRO A 344 18.13 -14.90 -0.98
N PHE A 345 17.47 -15.46 -1.99
CA PHE A 345 17.86 -16.70 -2.64
C PHE A 345 19.25 -16.60 -3.28
N TYR A 346 19.51 -15.53 -4.04
CA TYR A 346 20.80 -15.22 -4.65
C TYR A 346 21.91 -15.10 -3.61
N LEU A 347 21.65 -14.37 -2.50
CA LEU A 347 22.64 -14.21 -1.43
C LEU A 347 23.01 -15.54 -0.77
N SER A 348 22.03 -16.44 -0.60
CA SER A 348 22.29 -17.76 -0.02
C SER A 348 23.09 -18.67 -0.95
N ILE A 349 22.74 -18.72 -2.24
CA ILE A 349 23.41 -19.59 -3.22
C ILE A 349 24.79 -19.06 -3.62
N ASN A 350 24.90 -17.78 -3.96
CA ASN A 350 26.15 -17.24 -4.53
C ASN A 350 27.22 -16.98 -3.46
N PHE A 351 26.83 -16.49 -2.27
CA PHE A 351 27.78 -16.20 -1.18
C PHE A 351 27.85 -17.30 -0.11
N GLY A 352 26.98 -18.32 -0.19
CA GLY A 352 26.93 -19.42 0.78
C GLY A 352 26.44 -18.99 2.17
N TRP A 353 25.76 -17.86 2.28
CA TRP A 353 25.26 -17.36 3.56
C TRP A 353 23.99 -18.11 3.98
N LYS A 354 23.80 -18.26 5.29
CA LYS A 354 22.60 -18.91 5.87
C LYS A 354 21.34 -18.18 5.42
N GLU A 355 20.24 -18.91 5.18
CA GLU A 355 18.94 -18.37 4.73
C GLU A 355 18.49 -17.19 5.62
N SER A 356 18.55 -17.36 6.95
CA SER A 356 18.20 -16.29 7.90
C SER A 356 19.10 -15.05 7.82
N GLU A 357 20.37 -15.21 7.48
CA GLU A 357 21.31 -14.07 7.33
C GLU A 357 21.12 -13.36 5.98
N ALA A 358 20.87 -14.13 4.91
CA ALA A 358 20.55 -13.61 3.58
C ALA A 358 19.25 -12.80 3.60
N ASP A 359 18.24 -13.28 4.31
CA ASP A 359 16.98 -12.56 4.55
C ASP A 359 17.23 -11.21 5.24
N GLN A 360 18.01 -11.21 6.33
CA GLN A 360 18.35 -9.98 7.07
C GLN A 360 19.16 -8.99 6.23
N LEU A 361 20.05 -9.46 5.38
CA LEU A 361 20.85 -8.59 4.52
C LEU A 361 20.01 -7.99 3.39
N SER A 362 19.02 -8.73 2.87
CA SER A 362 18.12 -8.23 1.82
C SER A 362 17.30 -7.00 2.24
N ILE A 363 17.05 -6.83 3.55
CA ILE A 363 16.36 -5.66 4.14
C ILE A 363 17.04 -4.34 3.79
N TRP A 364 18.36 -4.31 3.60
CA TRP A 364 19.07 -3.07 3.28
C TRP A 364 18.64 -2.47 1.93
N TYR A 365 18.23 -3.31 0.97
CA TYR A 365 17.63 -2.83 -0.27
C TYR A 365 16.32 -2.07 0.01
N ASP A 366 15.45 -2.63 0.85
CA ASP A 366 14.19 -2.00 1.25
C ASP A 366 14.40 -0.69 2.02
N ILE A 367 15.38 -0.64 2.93
CA ILE A 367 15.77 0.60 3.64
C ILE A 367 16.19 1.69 2.63
N GLY A 368 17.00 1.31 1.64
CA GLY A 368 17.37 2.19 0.54
C GLY A 368 16.15 2.78 -0.19
N GLY A 369 15.19 1.91 -0.54
CA GLY A 369 13.94 2.30 -1.20
C GLY A 369 13.08 3.26 -0.39
N ILE A 370 12.99 3.08 0.93
CA ILE A 370 12.24 3.97 1.84
C ILE A 370 12.86 5.38 1.84
N ILE A 371 14.17 5.45 2.04
CA ILE A 371 14.90 6.73 2.07
C ILE A 371 14.83 7.40 0.69
N GLY A 372 15.03 6.62 -0.38
CA GLY A 372 14.94 7.07 -1.76
C GLY A 372 13.58 7.66 -2.11
N GLY A 373 12.50 6.93 -1.84
CA GLY A 373 11.14 7.36 -2.15
C GLY A 373 10.76 8.65 -1.42
N THR A 374 11.14 8.76 -0.14
CA THR A 374 10.85 9.95 0.66
C THR A 374 11.65 11.17 0.19
N ILE A 375 12.96 11.04 0.00
CA ILE A 375 13.84 12.15 -0.41
C ILE A 375 13.52 12.59 -1.84
N GLN A 376 13.36 11.66 -2.78
CA GLN A 376 13.03 11.98 -4.17
C GLN A 376 11.61 12.57 -4.30
N GLY A 377 10.65 12.07 -3.49
CA GLY A 377 9.33 12.67 -3.36
C GLY A 377 9.37 14.12 -2.88
N PHE A 378 10.20 14.40 -1.87
CA PHE A 378 10.42 15.77 -1.37
C PHE A 378 11.10 16.67 -2.40
N ILE A 379 12.20 16.22 -3.01
CA ILE A 379 12.92 17.01 -4.03
C ILE A 379 12.02 17.32 -5.22
N SER A 380 11.21 16.36 -5.66
CA SER A 380 10.29 16.57 -6.78
C SER A 380 9.15 17.56 -6.43
N ASP A 381 8.71 17.61 -5.16
CA ASP A 381 7.81 18.67 -4.69
C ASP A 381 8.49 20.04 -4.72
N MET A 382 9.76 20.13 -4.31
CA MET A 382 10.51 21.40 -4.38
C MET A 382 10.69 21.88 -5.82
N MET A 383 10.96 20.96 -6.75
CA MET A 383 11.16 21.27 -8.17
C MET A 383 9.85 21.51 -8.94
N GLN A 384 8.69 21.25 -8.33
CA GLN A 384 7.36 21.30 -8.96
C GLN A 384 7.22 20.42 -10.22
N THR A 385 8.22 19.58 -10.51
CA THR A 385 8.31 18.72 -11.69
C THR A 385 8.87 17.37 -11.28
N ARG A 386 8.23 16.29 -11.72
CA ARG A 386 8.59 14.91 -11.32
C ARG A 386 9.63 14.26 -12.23
N SER A 387 9.55 14.54 -13.53
CA SER A 387 10.35 13.85 -14.56
C SER A 387 11.87 14.02 -14.41
N PRO A 388 12.43 15.20 -14.10
CA PRO A 388 13.88 15.36 -13.96
C PRO A 388 14.47 14.53 -12.83
N VAL A 389 13.77 14.43 -11.69
CA VAL A 389 14.20 13.63 -10.53
C VAL A 389 14.22 12.14 -10.90
N LEU A 390 13.20 11.66 -11.62
CA LEU A 390 13.18 10.29 -12.14
C LEU A 390 14.33 10.01 -13.10
N ALA A 391 14.52 10.87 -14.10
CA ALA A 391 15.56 10.67 -15.11
C ALA A 391 16.96 10.59 -14.49
N LEU A 392 17.25 11.49 -13.53
CA LEU A 392 18.51 11.47 -12.80
C LEU A 392 18.65 10.19 -11.95
N SER A 393 17.60 9.80 -11.22
CA SER A 393 17.64 8.56 -10.42
C SER A 393 17.87 7.33 -11.29
N LEU A 394 17.22 7.23 -12.44
CA LEU A 394 17.37 6.12 -13.38
C LEU A 394 18.77 6.07 -13.99
N ALA A 395 19.37 7.23 -14.31
CA ALA A 395 20.75 7.29 -14.79
C ALA A 395 21.75 6.79 -13.71
N LEU A 396 21.55 7.21 -12.45
CA LEU A 396 22.36 6.77 -11.32
C LEU A 396 22.11 5.29 -10.95
N ALA A 397 20.90 4.77 -11.21
CA ALA A 397 20.58 3.37 -10.99
C ALA A 397 21.49 2.44 -11.81
N VAL A 398 21.81 2.79 -13.06
CA VAL A 398 22.75 2.03 -13.91
C VAL A 398 24.11 1.91 -13.23
N GLY A 399 24.66 3.02 -12.71
CA GLY A 399 25.92 3.01 -11.97
C GLY A 399 25.85 2.16 -10.70
N SER A 400 24.75 2.25 -9.96
CA SER A 400 24.55 1.45 -8.73
C SER A 400 24.50 -0.06 -9.00
N LEU A 401 23.87 -0.48 -10.10
CA LEU A 401 23.78 -1.89 -10.51
C LEU A 401 25.15 -2.45 -10.94
N VAL A 402 25.90 -1.66 -11.71
CA VAL A 402 27.27 -2.03 -12.09
C VAL A 402 28.17 -2.13 -10.85
N GLY A 403 27.98 -1.24 -9.87
CA GLY A 403 28.65 -1.32 -8.57
C GLY A 403 28.32 -2.60 -7.81
N TYR A 404 27.03 -2.94 -7.68
CA TYR A 404 26.57 -4.16 -7.00
C TYR A 404 27.04 -5.44 -7.70
N SER A 405 27.08 -5.47 -9.03
CA SER A 405 27.57 -6.64 -9.79
C SER A 405 29.03 -7.01 -9.50
N ARG A 406 29.82 -6.06 -8.98
CA ARG A 406 31.23 -6.26 -8.58
C ARG A 406 31.41 -6.30 -7.06
N SER A 407 30.35 -6.58 -6.32
CA SER A 407 30.38 -6.60 -4.86
C SER A 407 31.28 -7.73 -4.35
N PRO A 408 32.21 -7.46 -3.40
CA PRO A 408 33.03 -8.47 -2.76
C PRO A 408 32.20 -9.36 -1.82
N ASN A 409 32.73 -10.49 -1.36
CA ASN A 409 32.10 -11.32 -0.32
C ASN A 409 32.27 -10.71 1.09
N ASP A 410 31.89 -9.44 1.24
CA ASP A 410 31.85 -8.73 2.51
C ASP A 410 30.42 -8.28 2.80
N LYS A 411 29.90 -8.65 3.96
CA LYS A 411 28.49 -8.40 4.34
C LYS A 411 28.17 -6.91 4.44
N VAL A 412 29.10 -6.09 4.95
CA VAL A 412 28.90 -4.66 5.16
C VAL A 412 28.90 -3.93 3.82
N VAL A 413 29.84 -4.28 2.93
CA VAL A 413 29.90 -3.69 1.59
C VAL A 413 28.66 -4.08 0.78
N ASN A 414 28.21 -5.34 0.84
CA ASN A 414 26.96 -5.75 0.19
C ASN A 414 25.76 -4.97 0.72
N ALA A 415 25.61 -4.84 2.05
CA ALA A 415 24.53 -4.10 2.66
C ALA A 415 24.48 -2.63 2.18
N LEU A 416 25.64 -1.97 2.16
CA LEU A 416 25.75 -0.58 1.69
C LEU A 416 25.39 -0.45 0.20
N LEU A 417 25.93 -1.33 -0.66
CA LEU A 417 25.63 -1.32 -2.08
C LEU A 417 24.15 -1.59 -2.35
N MET A 418 23.54 -2.55 -1.65
CA MET A 418 22.10 -2.83 -1.75
C MET A 418 21.25 -1.63 -1.32
N ALA A 419 21.63 -0.91 -0.26
CA ALA A 419 20.93 0.30 0.15
C ALA A 419 21.03 1.42 -0.90
N ILE A 420 22.20 1.59 -1.54
CA ILE A 420 22.38 2.55 -2.63
C ILE A 420 21.54 2.14 -3.85
N THR A 421 21.56 0.87 -4.23
CA THR A 421 20.75 0.36 -5.34
C THR A 421 19.25 0.50 -5.05
N GLY A 422 18.81 0.21 -3.83
CA GLY A 422 17.43 0.41 -3.37
C GLY A 422 17.01 1.88 -3.44
N PHE A 423 17.90 2.81 -3.08
CA PHE A 423 17.64 4.25 -3.19
C PHE A 423 17.34 4.67 -4.63
N PHE A 424 18.15 4.23 -5.59
CA PHE A 424 18.02 4.65 -6.99
C PHE A 424 17.01 3.85 -7.82
N ILE A 425 16.60 2.66 -7.37
CA ILE A 425 15.62 1.80 -8.07
C ILE A 425 14.27 1.81 -7.35
N GLY A 426 14.28 1.50 -6.05
CA GLY A 426 13.08 1.48 -5.22
C GLY A 426 12.47 2.86 -5.04
N GLY A 427 13.30 3.90 -4.88
CA GLY A 427 12.84 5.30 -4.79
C GLY A 427 11.97 5.76 -5.96
N PRO A 428 12.46 5.73 -7.22
CA PRO A 428 11.66 6.13 -8.38
C PRO A 428 10.49 5.17 -8.63
N SER A 429 10.61 3.88 -8.28
CA SER A 429 9.52 2.90 -8.39
C SER A 429 8.34 3.28 -7.50
N ASN A 430 8.63 3.63 -6.25
CA ASN A 430 7.65 4.10 -5.28
C ASN A 430 7.00 5.42 -5.73
N MET A 431 7.79 6.34 -6.29
CA MET A 431 7.25 7.63 -6.77
C MET A 431 6.33 7.48 -7.98
N ILE A 432 6.65 6.61 -8.94
CA ILE A 432 5.80 6.38 -10.13
C ILE A 432 4.48 5.69 -9.73
N SER A 433 4.57 4.62 -8.96
CA SER A 433 3.40 3.84 -8.55
C SER A 433 2.42 4.59 -7.65
N SER A 434 2.89 5.58 -6.90
CA SER A 434 2.10 6.30 -5.90
C SER A 434 1.80 7.75 -6.32
N ALA A 435 2.75 8.67 -6.15
CA ALA A 435 2.56 10.10 -6.37
C ALA A 435 2.19 10.43 -7.82
N ILE A 436 2.91 9.87 -8.80
CA ILE A 436 2.65 10.16 -10.23
C ILE A 436 1.34 9.54 -10.68
N SER A 437 1.04 8.31 -10.25
CA SER A 437 -0.27 7.68 -10.52
C SER A 437 -1.42 8.54 -9.97
N ALA A 438 -1.25 9.11 -8.77
CA ALA A 438 -2.23 10.03 -8.18
C ALA A 438 -2.31 11.40 -8.87
N ASP A 439 -1.20 11.89 -9.42
CA ASP A 439 -1.17 13.12 -10.24
C ASP A 439 -1.89 12.91 -11.58
N LEU A 440 -1.67 11.76 -12.24
CA LEU A 440 -2.31 11.37 -13.49
C LEU A 440 -3.82 11.17 -13.30
N GLY A 441 -4.25 10.52 -12.22
CA GLY A 441 -5.66 10.29 -11.90
C GLY A 441 -6.46 11.55 -11.56
N ARG A 442 -5.78 12.67 -11.26
CA ARG A 442 -6.41 13.97 -10.87
C ARG A 442 -6.10 15.13 -11.81
N GLN A 443 -5.77 14.82 -13.06
CA GLN A 443 -5.62 15.81 -14.11
C GLN A 443 -6.93 16.56 -14.34
N GLU A 444 -6.85 17.81 -14.81
CA GLU A 444 -8.03 18.68 -14.97
C GLU A 444 -9.06 18.12 -15.96
N MET A 445 -8.61 17.32 -16.92
CA MET A 445 -9.47 16.61 -17.88
C MET A 445 -10.34 15.52 -17.23
N VAL A 446 -10.03 15.11 -16.00
CA VAL A 446 -10.76 14.09 -15.22
C VAL A 446 -11.63 14.73 -14.13
N LYS A 447 -11.47 16.02 -13.83
CA LYS A 447 -12.23 16.74 -12.78
C LYS A 447 -13.76 16.78 -13.04
N GLY A 448 -14.20 16.56 -14.28
CA GLY A 448 -15.63 16.56 -14.67
C GLY A 448 -16.31 15.18 -14.65
N SER A 449 -15.58 14.10 -14.35
CA SER A 449 -16.06 12.72 -14.27
C SER A 449 -15.70 12.12 -12.90
N SER A 450 -16.27 10.97 -12.52
CA SER A 450 -15.97 10.39 -11.19
C SER A 450 -14.47 10.16 -11.10
N GLU A 451 -13.86 10.44 -9.94
CA GLU A 451 -12.42 10.33 -9.75
C GLU A 451 -11.92 8.97 -10.28
N ALA A 452 -11.26 8.94 -11.44
CA ALA A 452 -10.77 7.70 -12.08
C ALA A 452 -9.40 7.27 -11.53
N LEU A 453 -9.19 7.57 -10.26
CA LEU A 453 -7.90 7.47 -9.60
C LEU A 453 -7.49 6.02 -9.40
N ALA A 454 -8.41 5.13 -9.00
CA ALA A 454 -8.10 3.71 -8.88
C ALA A 454 -7.85 3.10 -10.27
N THR A 455 -8.63 3.48 -11.29
CA THR A 455 -8.44 2.98 -12.67
C THR A 455 -7.07 3.35 -13.23
N VAL A 456 -6.66 4.62 -13.15
CA VAL A 456 -5.34 5.06 -13.63
C VAL A 456 -4.22 4.36 -12.86
N THR A 457 -4.35 4.25 -11.53
CA THR A 457 -3.37 3.53 -10.71
C THR A 457 -3.29 2.05 -11.08
N GLY A 458 -4.42 1.40 -11.35
CA GLY A 458 -4.50 0.02 -11.80
C GLY A 458 -3.85 -0.19 -13.18
N ILE A 459 -3.97 0.78 -14.10
CA ILE A 459 -3.30 0.74 -15.40
C ILE A 459 -1.78 0.84 -15.24
N VAL A 460 -1.30 1.82 -14.46
CA VAL A 460 0.14 2.03 -14.23
C VAL A 460 0.74 0.81 -13.53
N ASP A 461 0.17 0.40 -12.40
CA ASP A 461 0.69 -0.72 -11.62
C ASP A 461 0.52 -2.07 -12.34
N GLY A 462 -0.56 -2.23 -13.10
CA GLY A 462 -0.85 -3.43 -13.88
C GLY A 462 0.17 -3.61 -15.00
N THR A 463 0.43 -2.56 -15.77
CA THR A 463 1.49 -2.56 -16.80
C THR A 463 2.86 -2.80 -16.17
N GLY A 464 3.11 -2.18 -15.01
CA GLY A 464 4.27 -2.47 -14.16
C GLY A 464 4.44 -3.97 -13.89
N SER A 465 3.37 -4.61 -13.42
CA SER A 465 3.34 -6.01 -13.03
C SER A 465 3.52 -6.96 -14.20
N ILE A 466 3.03 -6.61 -15.40
CA ILE A 466 3.34 -7.36 -16.64
C ILE A 466 4.85 -7.35 -16.89
N GLY A 467 5.49 -6.19 -16.78
CA GLY A 467 6.95 -6.08 -16.92
C GLY A 467 7.70 -6.98 -15.93
N ALA A 468 7.26 -6.97 -14.67
CA ALA A 468 7.81 -7.85 -13.64
C ALA A 468 7.58 -9.34 -13.90
N ALA A 469 6.40 -9.73 -14.41
CA ALA A 469 6.08 -11.11 -14.77
C ALA A 469 6.96 -11.63 -15.92
N VAL A 470 7.14 -10.81 -16.97
CA VAL A 470 8.00 -11.15 -18.12
C VAL A 470 9.47 -11.30 -17.70
N GLY A 471 9.91 -10.59 -16.66
CA GLY A 471 11.27 -10.71 -16.14
C GLY A 471 11.56 -12.03 -15.42
N GLN A 472 10.57 -12.68 -14.80
CA GLN A 472 10.81 -13.85 -13.94
C GLN A 472 11.44 -15.05 -14.67
N PRO A 473 10.97 -15.47 -15.86
CA PRO A 473 11.57 -16.59 -16.58
C PRO A 473 13.04 -16.38 -16.95
N PHE A 474 13.46 -15.13 -17.21
CA PHE A 474 14.87 -14.84 -17.51
C PHE A 474 15.78 -15.19 -16.33
N TRP A 475 15.36 -14.88 -15.10
CA TRP A 475 16.13 -15.17 -13.90
C TRP A 475 16.20 -16.66 -13.58
N ILE A 476 15.11 -17.39 -13.82
CA ILE A 476 15.04 -18.84 -13.62
C ILE A 476 16.09 -19.57 -14.47
N HIS A 477 16.39 -19.07 -15.67
CA HIS A 477 17.37 -19.67 -16.57
C HIS A 477 18.81 -19.18 -16.34
N LEU A 478 19.00 -18.10 -15.56
CA LEU A 478 20.30 -17.51 -15.25
C LEU A 478 20.89 -18.02 -13.92
N LEU A 479 20.03 -18.54 -13.03
CA LEU A 479 20.37 -19.20 -11.76
C LEU A 479 20.42 -20.72 -11.96
#